data_AF-A0A954QD10-F1
#
_entry.id   AF-A0A954QD10-F1
#
_cell.length_a   1.000
_cell.length_b   1.000
_cell.length_c   1.000
_cell.angle_alpha   90.00
_cell.angle_beta   90.00
_cell.angle_gamma   90.00
#
_symmetry.space_group_name_H-M   'P 1'
#
loop_
_entity.id
_entity.type
_entity.pdbx_description
1 polymer ?
#
loop_
_entity_poly.entity_id
_entity_poly.type
_entity_poly.pdbx_seq_one_letter_code
_entity_poly.pdbx_strand_id
1 'polypeptide(L)'
;MSKSRYQWAAPGDVNAFFGLMLDNIADLLLAVGLLSVIFGLPTNFALRYMVPGTAVGVLVGDLLFFWMAFKLAKRTGRNNVTAMPLGLDTPSTFGMVFFVLGPAFVHAKENMSVENAALYTWHVGICAIFVSGLFKTACAFGSNWVRRVVPRAGLLGSLTAVALVLISFLPLIEILHFPIVGFLALAIVLTTLVARIRVPGRIPGALA
;
A
#
# COMPACT_ATOMS: atom_id res chain seq x y z
N MET A 1 23.69 4.78 34.74
CA MET A 1 22.80 4.21 33.70
C MET A 1 22.92 5.05 32.45
N SER A 2 23.49 4.51 31.37
CA SER A 2 23.61 5.22 30.08
C SER A 2 22.20 5.54 29.57
N LYS A 3 21.86 6.83 29.41
CA LYS A 3 20.67 7.26 28.67
C LYS A 3 20.92 6.92 27.21
N SER A 4 20.65 5.67 26.82
CA SER A 4 20.68 5.26 25.43
C SER A 4 19.69 6.16 24.69
N ARG A 5 20.21 6.98 23.77
CA ARG A 5 19.44 7.91 22.95
C ARG A 5 18.59 7.09 21.97
N TYR A 6 17.34 7.50 21.77
CA TYR A 6 16.45 6.85 20.80
C TYR A 6 17.11 6.85 19.41
N GLN A 7 17.25 5.68 18.82
CA GLN A 7 17.80 5.49 17.48
C GLN A 7 16.66 5.61 16.48
N TRP A 8 16.53 6.79 15.87
CA TRP A 8 15.40 7.12 14.99
C TRP A 8 15.61 6.69 13.54
N ALA A 9 16.84 6.33 13.16
CA ALA A 9 17.18 5.84 11.82
C ALA A 9 18.21 4.72 11.92
N ALA A 10 18.04 3.70 11.09
CA ALA A 10 18.92 2.57 10.92
C ALA A 10 19.21 2.33 9.42
N PRO A 11 20.33 1.67 9.07
CA PRO A 11 20.63 1.34 7.67
C PRO A 11 19.54 0.51 6.96
N GLY A 12 18.75 -0.26 7.72
CA GLY A 12 17.62 -1.03 7.19
C GLY A 12 16.47 -0.17 6.71
N ASP A 13 16.33 1.06 7.21
CA ASP A 13 15.24 1.97 6.83
C ASP A 13 15.37 2.42 5.38
N VAL A 14 16.58 2.45 4.82
CA VAL A 14 16.80 2.74 3.39
C VAL A 14 16.20 1.63 2.51
N ASN A 15 16.40 0.37 2.90
CA ASN A 15 15.80 -0.76 2.18
C ASN A 15 14.27 -0.77 2.31
N ALA A 16 13.75 -0.46 3.50
CA ALA A 16 12.32 -0.33 3.75
C ALA A 16 11.70 0.82 2.94
N PHE A 17 12.40 1.96 2.83
CA PHE A 17 11.97 3.10 2.03
C PHE A 17 11.81 2.73 0.55
N PHE A 18 12.85 2.16 -0.07
CA PHE A 18 12.76 1.78 -1.50
C PHE A 18 11.73 0.68 -1.73
N GLY A 19 11.62 -0.30 -0.83
CA GLY A 19 10.58 -1.32 -0.91
C GLY A 19 9.17 -0.72 -0.90
N LEU A 20 8.87 0.14 0.07
CA LEU A 20 7.56 0.78 0.19
C LEU A 20 7.28 1.78 -0.94
N MET A 21 8.30 2.50 -1.40
CA MET A 21 8.17 3.44 -2.52
C MET A 21 7.78 2.70 -3.80
N LEU A 22 8.48 1.61 -4.13
CA LEU A 22 8.19 0.80 -5.31
C LEU A 22 6.80 0.18 -5.22
N ASP A 23 6.42 -0.33 -4.05
CA ASP A 23 5.09 -0.88 -3.76
C ASP A 23 3.98 0.16 -3.98
N ASN A 24 4.11 1.34 -3.37
CA ASN A 24 3.14 2.43 -3.54
C ASN A 24 3.03 2.91 -5.00
N ILE A 25 4.15 3.01 -5.72
CA ILE A 25 4.13 3.40 -7.13
C ILE A 25 3.42 2.32 -7.96
N ALA A 26 3.74 1.04 -7.73
CA ALA A 26 3.10 -0.06 -8.42
C ALA A 26 1.58 -0.09 -8.18
N ASP A 27 1.14 0.09 -6.94
CA ASP A 27 -0.28 0.14 -6.58
C ASP A 27 -1.00 1.36 -7.19
N LEU A 28 -0.35 2.53 -7.24
CA LEU A 28 -0.91 3.71 -7.91
C LEU A 28 -1.06 3.49 -9.42
N LEU A 29 -0.03 2.92 -10.06
CA LEU A 29 -0.07 2.59 -11.48
C LEU A 29 -1.13 1.52 -11.78
N LEU A 30 -1.25 0.51 -10.92
CA LEU A 30 -2.30 -0.50 -10.98
C LEU A 30 -3.68 0.16 -10.88
N ALA A 31 -3.91 1.02 -9.89
CA ALA A 31 -5.20 1.69 -9.72
C ALA A 31 -5.58 2.54 -10.95
N VAL A 32 -4.64 3.36 -11.44
CA VAL A 32 -4.85 4.20 -12.63
C VAL A 32 -5.05 3.34 -13.87
N GLY A 33 -4.25 2.29 -14.04
CA GLY A 33 -4.34 1.35 -15.16
C GLY A 33 -5.69 0.64 -15.20
N LEU A 34 -6.14 0.07 -14.07
CA LEU A 34 -7.43 -0.61 -13.98
C LEU A 34 -8.59 0.36 -14.25
N LEU A 35 -8.59 1.55 -13.64
CA LEU A 35 -9.64 2.55 -13.88
C LEU A 35 -9.68 3.04 -15.32
N SER A 36 -8.52 3.23 -15.94
CA SER A 36 -8.43 3.76 -17.29
C SER A 36 -8.72 2.71 -18.36
N VAL A 37 -8.10 1.53 -18.25
CA VAL A 37 -8.21 0.46 -19.26
C VAL A 37 -9.55 -0.26 -19.17
N ILE A 38 -10.03 -0.56 -17.96
CA ILE A 38 -11.26 -1.36 -17.77
C ILE A 38 -12.50 -0.47 -17.81
N PHE A 39 -12.47 0.66 -17.09
CA PHE A 39 -13.65 1.51 -16.91
C PHE A 39 -13.66 2.75 -17.82
N GLY A 40 -12.55 3.07 -18.49
CA GLY A 40 -12.45 4.20 -19.40
C GLY A 40 -12.30 5.56 -18.71
N LEU A 41 -11.86 5.60 -17.45
CA LEU A 41 -11.62 6.84 -16.73
C LEU A 41 -10.41 7.59 -17.35
N PRO A 42 -10.51 8.90 -17.64
CA PRO A 42 -9.42 9.64 -18.27
C PRO A 42 -8.13 9.62 -17.43
N THR A 43 -7.05 9.08 -17.99
CA THR A 43 -5.76 8.95 -17.29
C THR A 43 -5.23 10.29 -16.79
N ASN A 44 -5.36 11.34 -17.59
CA ASN A 44 -4.97 12.71 -17.22
C ASN A 44 -5.68 13.20 -15.95
N PHE A 45 -6.95 12.82 -15.77
CA PHE A 45 -7.71 13.18 -14.57
C PHE A 45 -7.16 12.44 -13.35
N ALA A 46 -6.95 11.12 -13.46
CA ALA A 46 -6.42 10.31 -12.36
C ALA A 46 -5.02 10.77 -11.93
N LEU A 47 -4.14 11.06 -12.89
CA LEU A 47 -2.78 11.55 -12.62
C LEU A 47 -2.77 12.96 -12.01
N ARG A 48 -3.72 13.82 -12.37
CA ARG A 48 -3.77 15.20 -11.86
C ARG A 48 -4.40 15.31 -10.48
N TYR A 49 -5.42 14.49 -10.18
CA TYR A 49 -6.22 14.65 -8.96
C TYR A 49 -6.09 13.48 -7.99
N MET A 50 -6.10 12.24 -8.47
CA MET A 50 -6.10 11.06 -7.60
C MET A 50 -4.70 10.75 -7.07
N VAL A 51 -3.71 10.67 -7.96
CA VAL A 51 -2.33 10.30 -7.59
C VAL A 51 -1.72 11.28 -6.58
N PRO A 52 -1.75 12.61 -6.79
CA PRO A 52 -1.16 13.55 -5.84
C PRO A 52 -1.89 13.56 -4.51
N GLY A 53 -3.22 13.42 -4.51
CA GLY A 53 -4.03 13.34 -3.29
C GLY A 53 -3.66 12.12 -2.44
N THR A 54 -3.53 10.96 -3.07
CA THR A 54 -3.10 9.74 -2.38
C THR A 54 -1.67 9.86 -1.85
N ALA A 55 -0.74 10.42 -2.63
CA ALA A 55 0.65 10.63 -2.20
C ALA A 55 0.75 11.54 -0.97
N VAL A 56 -0.01 12.64 -0.95
CA VAL A 56 -0.09 13.53 0.22
C VAL A 56 -0.70 12.79 1.42
N GLY A 57 -1.73 11.97 1.21
CA GLY A 57 -2.34 11.15 2.25
C GLY A 57 -1.35 10.18 2.91
N VAL A 58 -0.55 9.48 2.10
CA VAL A 58 0.53 8.60 2.58
C VAL A 58 1.55 9.38 3.39
N LEU A 59 2.06 10.49 2.84
CA LEU A 59 3.04 11.35 3.52
C LEU A 59 2.55 11.83 4.88
N VAL A 60 1.31 12.35 4.95
CA VAL A 60 0.73 12.84 6.21
C VAL A 60 0.61 11.69 7.21
N GLY A 61 0.15 10.52 6.78
CA GLY A 61 0.03 9.36 7.65
C GLY A 61 1.37 8.84 8.18
N ASP A 62 2.40 8.81 7.33
CA ASP A 62 3.77 8.46 7.75
C ASP A 62 4.33 9.44 8.78
N LEU A 63 4.12 10.74 8.59
CA LEU A 63 4.54 11.76 9.57
C LEU A 63 3.82 11.57 10.92
N LEU A 64 2.54 11.19 10.91
CA LEU A 64 1.79 10.87 12.11
C LEU A 64 2.33 9.60 12.81
N PHE A 65 2.60 8.52 12.08
CA PHE A 65 3.21 7.31 12.65
C PHE A 65 4.62 7.55 13.18
N PHE A 66 5.41 8.35 12.47
CA PHE A 66 6.73 8.79 12.92
C PHE A 66 6.63 9.55 14.26
N TRP A 67 5.74 10.54 14.35
CA TRP A 67 5.50 11.25 15.61
C TRP A 67 5.03 10.33 16.75
N MET A 68 4.12 9.39 16.45
CA MET A 68 3.64 8.40 17.42
C MET A 68 4.77 7.49 17.91
N ALA A 69 5.69 7.07 17.04
CA ALA A 69 6.85 6.27 17.41
C ALA A 69 7.76 7.01 18.40
N PHE A 70 8.06 8.29 18.14
CA PHE A 70 8.83 9.12 19.08
C PHE A 70 8.14 9.29 20.43
N LYS A 71 6.81 9.52 20.42
CA LYS A 71 6.02 9.66 21.64
C LYS A 71 6.01 8.36 22.45
N LEU A 72 5.91 7.21 21.78
CA LEU A 72 5.93 5.89 22.40
C LEU A 72 7.32 5.54 22.96
N ALA A 73 8.40 5.84 22.23
CA ALA A 73 9.77 5.66 22.69
C ALA A 73 10.04 6.44 23.98
N LYS A 74 9.63 7.72 24.02
CA LYS A 74 9.75 8.57 25.23
C LYS A 74 8.95 8.01 26.42
N ARG A 75 7.73 7.53 26.19
CA ARG A 75 6.87 6.98 27.26
C ARG A 75 7.36 5.66 27.83
N THR A 76 7.92 4.79 26.98
CA THR A 76 8.33 3.44 27.38
C THR A 76 9.80 3.34 27.76
N GLY A 77 10.60 4.39 27.52
CA GLY A 77 12.05 4.39 27.69
C GLY A 77 12.79 3.43 26.74
N ARG A 78 12.09 2.88 25.74
CA ARG A 78 12.65 1.94 24.76
C ARG A 78 13.31 2.68 23.61
N ASN A 79 14.43 2.16 23.16
CA ASN A 79 15.20 2.72 22.05
C ASN A 79 15.02 1.98 20.72
N ASN A 80 14.22 0.91 20.71
CA ASN A 80 13.96 0.03 19.58
C ASN A 80 12.49 0.14 19.11
N VAL A 81 11.91 1.33 19.20
CA VAL A 81 10.57 1.59 18.64
C VAL A 81 10.73 1.96 17.18
N THR A 82 9.96 1.34 16.29
CA THR A 82 9.94 1.67 14.87
C THR A 82 8.57 2.21 14.49
N ALA A 83 8.53 3.20 13.61
CA ALA A 83 7.28 3.64 13.00
C ALA A 83 6.79 2.54 12.04
N MET A 84 5.50 2.30 12.01
CA MET A 84 4.89 1.47 10.97
C MET A 84 4.81 2.32 9.69
N PRO A 85 5.39 1.89 8.57
CA PRO A 85 5.22 2.60 7.30
C PRO A 85 3.76 2.50 6.86
N LEU A 86 3.19 3.62 6.45
CA LEU A 86 1.91 3.67 5.78
C LEU A 86 2.15 3.49 4.27
N GLY A 87 1.47 2.52 3.69
CA GLY A 87 1.45 2.31 2.25
C GLY A 87 0.03 2.10 1.76
N LEU A 88 -0.09 2.02 0.44
CA LEU A 88 -1.25 1.44 -0.19
C LEU A 88 -1.20 -0.07 -0.01
N ASP A 89 -2.37 -0.69 0.08
CA ASP A 89 -2.47 -2.14 0.07
C ASP A 89 -3.21 -2.57 -1.19
N THR A 90 -2.55 -3.42 -1.97
CA THR A 90 -3.07 -3.97 -3.22
C THR A 90 -4.51 -4.53 -3.09
N PRO A 91 -4.88 -5.25 -2.01
CA PRO A 91 -6.25 -5.77 -1.86
C PRO A 91 -7.31 -4.67 -1.74
N SER A 92 -7.07 -3.64 -0.92
CA SER A 92 -8.00 -2.51 -0.81
C SER A 92 -8.01 -1.67 -2.08
N THR A 93 -6.88 -1.56 -2.79
CA THR A 93 -6.82 -0.90 -4.10
C THR A 93 -7.73 -1.60 -5.11
N PHE A 94 -7.63 -2.92 -5.23
CA PHE A 94 -8.54 -3.71 -6.06
C PHE A 94 -10.01 -3.54 -5.63
N GLY A 95 -10.28 -3.62 -4.33
CA GLY A 95 -11.64 -3.45 -3.80
C GLY A 95 -12.23 -2.07 -4.12
N MET A 96 -11.45 -0.99 -3.94
CA MET A 96 -11.88 0.37 -4.24
C MET A 96 -12.13 0.57 -5.74
N VAL A 97 -11.25 0.04 -6.61
CA VAL A 97 -11.43 0.19 -8.05
C VAL A 97 -12.65 -0.59 -8.54
N PHE A 98 -12.78 -1.86 -8.18
CA PHE A 98 -13.82 -2.73 -8.74
C PHE A 98 -15.20 -2.58 -8.08
N PHE A 99 -15.26 -2.24 -6.79
CA PHE A 99 -16.54 -2.19 -6.07
C PHE A 99 -17.05 -0.78 -5.78
N VAL A 100 -16.21 0.26 -5.92
CA VAL A 100 -16.60 1.64 -5.61
C VAL A 100 -16.43 2.55 -6.81
N LEU A 101 -15.18 2.78 -7.23
CA LEU A 101 -14.85 3.81 -8.23
C LEU A 101 -15.32 3.43 -9.63
N GLY A 102 -15.03 2.21 -10.07
CA GLY A 102 -15.43 1.71 -11.39
C GLY A 102 -16.95 1.75 -11.60
N PRO A 103 -17.74 1.11 -10.72
CA PRO A 103 -19.20 1.18 -10.80
C PRO A 103 -19.76 2.61 -10.70
N ALA A 104 -19.21 3.46 -9.83
CA ALA A 104 -19.62 4.86 -9.72
C ALA A 104 -19.36 5.64 -11.02
N PHE A 105 -18.24 5.38 -11.69
CA PHE A 105 -17.91 6.01 -12.96
C PHE A 105 -18.84 5.55 -14.09
N VAL A 106 -19.09 4.25 -14.20
CA VAL A 106 -20.01 3.70 -15.20
C VAL A 106 -21.41 4.30 -15.03
N HIS A 107 -21.91 4.33 -13.81
CA HIS A 107 -23.21 4.93 -13.51
C HIS A 107 -23.26 6.43 -13.81
N ALA A 108 -22.22 7.19 -13.47
CA ALA A 108 -22.18 8.63 -13.72
C ALA A 108 -22.07 8.95 -15.22
N LYS A 109 -21.37 8.10 -16.00
CA LYS A 109 -21.21 8.25 -17.44
C LYS A 109 -22.53 8.08 -18.22
N GLU A 110 -23.52 7.39 -17.65
CA GLU A 110 -24.86 7.27 -18.26
C GLU A 110 -25.61 8.60 -18.29
N ASN A 111 -25.33 9.50 -17.34
CA ASN A 111 -26.13 10.70 -17.10
C ASN A 111 -25.34 12.02 -17.22
N MET A 112 -24.01 11.95 -17.39
CA MET A 112 -23.12 13.12 -17.36
C MET A 112 -22.00 13.00 -18.39
N SER A 113 -21.35 14.12 -18.72
CA SER A 113 -20.13 14.10 -19.52
C SER A 113 -19.01 13.34 -18.81
N VAL A 114 -18.03 12.85 -19.57
CA VAL A 114 -16.93 12.01 -19.04
C VAL A 114 -16.12 12.73 -17.96
N GLU A 115 -15.90 14.03 -18.10
CA GLU A 115 -15.16 14.86 -17.15
C GLU A 115 -15.94 15.02 -15.84
N ASN A 116 -17.25 15.25 -15.94
CA ASN A 116 -18.13 15.37 -14.78
C ASN A 116 -18.33 14.03 -14.07
N ALA A 117 -18.41 12.93 -14.83
CA ALA A 117 -18.44 11.58 -14.29
C ALA A 117 -17.14 11.23 -13.53
N ALA A 118 -15.98 11.66 -14.04
CA ALA A 118 -14.70 11.48 -13.36
C ALA A 118 -14.62 12.29 -12.05
N LEU A 119 -15.08 13.54 -12.06
CA LEU A 119 -15.21 14.36 -10.85
C LEU A 119 -16.16 13.73 -9.83
N TYR A 120 -17.35 13.29 -10.27
CA TYR A 120 -18.31 12.61 -9.41
C TYR A 120 -17.69 11.37 -8.76
N THR A 121 -17.03 10.53 -9.56
CA THR A 121 -16.34 9.31 -9.09
C THR A 121 -15.27 9.63 -8.06
N TRP A 122 -14.50 10.70 -8.27
CA TRP A 122 -13.49 11.13 -7.31
C TRP A 122 -14.09 11.56 -5.97
N HIS A 123 -15.20 12.31 -5.98
CA HIS A 123 -15.90 12.67 -4.75
C HIS A 123 -16.46 11.44 -4.03
N VAL A 124 -17.05 10.49 -4.76
CA VAL A 124 -17.49 9.21 -4.19
C VAL A 124 -16.31 8.47 -3.55
N GLY A 125 -15.15 8.46 -4.21
CA GLY A 125 -13.91 7.90 -3.68
C GLY A 125 -13.47 8.53 -2.36
N ILE A 126 -13.46 9.86 -2.29
CA ILE A 126 -13.12 10.61 -1.05
C ILE A 126 -14.09 10.24 0.07
N CYS A 127 -15.39 10.24 -0.20
CA CYS A 127 -16.41 9.86 0.77
C CYS A 127 -16.23 8.42 1.26
N ALA A 128 -15.98 7.47 0.35
CA ALA A 128 -15.77 6.07 0.69
C ALA A 128 -14.54 5.87 1.58
N ILE A 129 -13.42 6.53 1.26
CA ILE A 129 -12.19 6.48 2.08
C ILE A 129 -12.44 7.09 3.46
N PHE A 130 -13.14 8.23 3.53
CA PHE A 130 -13.47 8.90 4.78
C PHE A 130 -14.34 8.02 5.69
N VAL A 131 -15.42 7.45 5.13
CA VAL A 131 -16.31 6.53 5.85
C VAL A 131 -15.56 5.26 6.29
N SER A 132 -14.70 4.71 5.43
CA SER A 132 -13.83 3.58 5.78
C SER A 132 -12.89 3.93 6.95
N GLY A 133 -12.32 5.13 6.97
CA GLY A 133 -11.49 5.63 8.06
C GLY A 133 -12.26 5.75 9.38
N LEU A 134 -13.48 6.30 9.34
CA LEU A 134 -14.36 6.39 10.52
C LEU A 134 -14.73 5.00 11.03
N PHE A 135 -15.09 4.09 10.12
CA PHE A 135 -15.42 2.70 10.44
C PHE A 135 -14.24 1.97 11.09
N LYS A 136 -13.03 2.09 10.51
CA LYS A 136 -11.79 1.52 11.07
C LYS A 136 -11.50 2.09 12.46
N THR A 137 -11.72 3.39 12.67
CA THR A 137 -11.54 4.05 13.97
C THR A 137 -12.52 3.51 15.01
N ALA A 138 -13.79 3.33 14.66
CA ALA A 138 -14.78 2.71 15.53
C ALA A 138 -14.42 1.25 15.86
N CYS A 139 -13.96 0.48 14.87
CA CYS A 139 -13.53 -0.91 15.05
C CYS A 139 -12.23 -1.03 15.88
N ALA A 140 -11.38 0.00 15.90
CA ALA A 140 -10.11 -0.03 16.61
C ALA A 140 -10.28 -0.31 18.12
N PHE A 141 -11.37 0.17 18.73
CA PHE A 141 -11.68 -0.08 20.14
C PHE A 141 -11.95 -1.57 20.44
N GLY A 142 -12.57 -2.29 19.50
CA GLY A 142 -12.87 -3.72 19.61
C GLY A 142 -11.75 -4.65 19.13
N SER A 143 -10.73 -4.12 18.45
CA SER A 143 -9.69 -4.92 17.77
C SER A 143 -8.97 -5.92 18.68
N ASN A 144 -8.66 -5.52 19.93
CA ASN A 144 -8.00 -6.38 20.91
C ASN A 144 -8.87 -7.53 21.41
N TRP A 145 -10.20 -7.36 21.41
CA TRP A 145 -11.12 -8.44 21.76
C TRP A 145 -11.23 -9.44 20.60
N VAL A 146 -11.41 -8.94 19.37
CA VAL A 146 -11.48 -9.78 18.16
C VAL A 146 -10.22 -10.65 18.03
N ARG A 147 -9.02 -10.07 18.24
CA ARG A 147 -7.75 -10.81 18.17
C ARG A 147 -7.64 -11.94 19.20
N ARG A 148 -8.35 -11.86 20.32
CA ARG A 148 -8.37 -12.90 21.37
C ARG A 148 -9.39 -14.00 21.10
N VAL A 149 -10.51 -13.67 20.46
CA VAL A 149 -11.63 -14.60 20.20
C VAL A 149 -11.44 -15.37 18.89
N VAL A 150 -10.95 -14.71 17.85
CA VAL A 150 -10.83 -15.33 16.52
C VAL A 150 -9.55 -16.16 16.43
N PRO A 151 -9.62 -17.43 16.02
CA PRO A 151 -8.43 -18.27 15.86
C PRO A 151 -7.51 -17.71 14.77
N ARG A 152 -6.20 -17.80 14.97
CA ARG A 152 -5.20 -17.29 14.02
C ARG A 152 -5.37 -17.86 12.62
N ALA A 153 -5.77 -19.12 12.49
CA ALA A 153 -6.06 -19.75 11.20
C ALA A 153 -7.18 -19.02 10.43
N GLY A 154 -8.21 -18.55 11.12
CA GLY A 154 -9.30 -17.77 10.51
C GLY A 154 -8.88 -16.37 10.09
N LEU A 155 -7.98 -15.72 10.84
CA LEU A 155 -7.42 -14.41 10.48
C LEU A 155 -6.45 -14.48 9.30
N LEU A 156 -5.71 -15.59 9.17
CA LEU A 156 -4.67 -15.75 8.15
C LEU A 156 -5.22 -16.32 6.84
N GLY A 157 -6.25 -17.18 6.87
CA GLY A 157 -6.74 -17.86 5.68
C GLY A 157 -7.19 -16.92 4.55
N SER A 158 -7.95 -15.87 4.88
CA SER A 158 -8.37 -14.88 3.89
C SER A 158 -7.21 -14.07 3.31
N LEU A 159 -6.26 -13.66 4.17
CA LEU A 159 -5.03 -12.98 3.76
C LEU A 159 -4.17 -13.86 2.85
N THR A 160 -4.06 -15.15 3.15
CA THR A 160 -3.32 -16.12 2.31
C THR A 160 -3.96 -16.30 0.94
N ALA A 161 -5.29 -16.39 0.87
CA ALA A 161 -5.98 -16.51 -0.42
C ALA A 161 -5.73 -15.26 -1.30
N VAL A 162 -5.88 -14.07 -0.72
CA VAL A 162 -5.58 -12.79 -1.38
C VAL A 162 -4.11 -12.73 -1.81
N ALA A 163 -3.17 -13.10 -0.94
CA ALA A 163 -1.75 -13.07 -1.25
C ALA A 163 -1.39 -14.04 -2.39
N LEU A 164 -1.93 -15.25 -2.40
CA LEU A 164 -1.64 -16.23 -3.46
C LEU A 164 -2.26 -15.81 -4.80
N VAL A 165 -3.53 -15.45 -4.82
CA VAL A 165 -4.26 -15.20 -6.07
C VAL A 165 -3.96 -13.82 -6.64
N LEU A 166 -4.00 -12.76 -5.82
CA LEU A 166 -3.86 -11.39 -6.33
C LEU A 166 -2.40 -10.94 -6.37
N ILE A 167 -1.65 -11.18 -5.30
CA ILE A 167 -0.30 -10.62 -5.14
C ILE A 167 0.76 -11.53 -5.77
N SER A 168 0.61 -12.85 -5.68
CA SER A 168 1.60 -13.79 -6.23
C SER A 168 1.31 -14.20 -7.66
N PHE A 169 0.07 -14.58 -7.97
CA PHE A 169 -0.24 -15.17 -9.28
C PHE A 169 -0.29 -14.14 -10.41
N LEU A 170 -0.89 -12.96 -10.21
CA LEU A 170 -0.97 -11.94 -11.28
C LEU A 170 0.41 -11.47 -11.76
N PRO A 171 1.36 -11.08 -10.88
CA PRO A 171 2.70 -10.69 -11.33
C PRO A 171 3.50 -11.86 -11.92
N LEU A 172 3.22 -13.10 -11.50
CA LEU A 172 3.85 -14.29 -12.08
C LEU A 172 3.51 -14.44 -13.56
N ILE A 173 2.26 -14.16 -13.96
CA ILE A 173 1.86 -14.17 -15.38
C ILE A 173 2.67 -13.14 -16.17
N GLU A 174 2.84 -11.93 -15.64
CA GLU A 174 3.63 -10.87 -16.29
C GLU A 174 5.12 -11.25 -16.42
N ILE A 175 5.70 -11.88 -15.39
CA ILE A 175 7.07 -12.43 -15.47
C ILE A 175 7.19 -13.45 -16.61
N LEU A 176 6.18 -14.30 -16.79
CA LEU A 176 6.16 -15.31 -17.85
C LEU A 176 5.94 -14.70 -19.24
N HIS A 177 5.26 -13.57 -19.36
CA HIS A 177 5.15 -12.82 -20.63
C HIS A 177 6.49 -12.20 -21.07
N PHE A 178 7.31 -11.75 -20.12
CA PHE A 178 8.63 -11.17 -20.38
C PHE A 178 9.75 -11.97 -19.67
N PRO A 179 10.01 -13.21 -20.07
CA PRO A 179 10.77 -14.17 -19.27
C PRO A 179 12.21 -13.74 -19.00
N ILE A 180 12.90 -13.12 -19.97
CA ILE A 180 14.31 -12.74 -19.80
C ILE A 180 14.45 -11.70 -18.68
N VAL A 181 13.63 -10.65 -18.72
CA VAL A 181 13.68 -9.55 -17.74
C VAL A 181 13.03 -9.98 -16.43
N GLY A 182 11.89 -10.67 -16.51
CA GLY A 182 11.13 -11.14 -15.36
C GLY A 182 11.89 -12.15 -14.50
N PHE A 183 12.50 -13.17 -15.10
CA PHE A 183 13.30 -14.15 -14.34
C PHE A 183 14.58 -13.53 -13.77
N LEU A 184 15.21 -12.58 -14.48
CA LEU A 184 16.36 -11.86 -13.94
C LEU A 184 15.98 -11.05 -12.70
N ALA A 185 14.90 -10.25 -12.79
CA ALA A 185 14.39 -9.47 -11.66
C ALA A 185 13.98 -10.38 -10.49
N LEU A 186 13.28 -11.48 -10.78
CA LEU A 186 12.90 -12.47 -9.77
C LEU A 186 14.12 -13.10 -9.10
N ALA A 187 15.16 -13.46 -9.86
CA ALA A 187 16.39 -14.02 -9.33
C ALA A 187 17.11 -13.02 -8.41
N ILE A 188 17.18 -11.75 -8.80
CA ILE A 188 17.75 -10.68 -7.96
C ILE A 188 16.95 -10.58 -6.66
N VAL A 189 15.63 -10.42 -6.72
CA VAL A 189 14.76 -10.27 -5.54
C VAL A 189 14.85 -11.48 -4.60
N LEU A 190 14.80 -12.70 -5.12
CA LEU A 190 14.93 -13.91 -4.30
C LEU A 190 16.33 -14.00 -3.65
N THR A 191 17.38 -13.64 -4.37
CA THR A 191 18.75 -13.67 -3.86
C THR A 191 18.97 -12.61 -2.77
N THR A 192 18.48 -11.39 -2.97
CA THR A 192 18.75 -10.26 -2.09
C THR A 192 17.80 -10.19 -0.90
N LEU A 193 16.50 -10.44 -1.10
CA LEU A 193 15.48 -10.30 -0.04
C LEU A 193 15.18 -11.62 0.69
N VAL A 194 15.13 -12.75 -0.03
CA VAL A 194 14.82 -14.07 0.57
C VAL A 194 16.08 -14.74 1.10
N ALA A 195 17.11 -14.90 0.26
CA ALA A 195 18.39 -15.50 0.66
C ALA A 195 19.27 -14.53 1.47
N ARG A 196 18.89 -13.25 1.57
CA ARG A 196 19.61 -12.18 2.30
C ARG A 196 21.07 -12.03 1.90
N ILE A 197 21.40 -12.38 0.65
CA ILE A 197 22.75 -12.25 0.10
C ILE A 197 22.98 -10.77 -0.23
N ARG A 198 24.07 -10.21 0.29
CA ARG A 198 24.41 -8.80 0.09
C ARG A 198 25.04 -8.64 -1.29
N VAL A 199 24.44 -7.77 -2.12
CA VAL A 199 25.01 -7.37 -3.41
C VAL A 199 26.33 -6.60 -3.21
N PRO A 200 27.24 -6.63 -4.22
CA PRO A 200 28.50 -5.88 -4.16
C PRO A 200 28.24 -4.40 -3.84
N GLY A 201 28.97 -3.84 -2.87
CA GLY A 201 28.77 -2.44 -2.44
C GLY A 201 27.73 -2.21 -1.35
N ARG A 202 27.11 -3.26 -0.78
CA ARG A 202 26.08 -3.16 0.29
C ARG A 202 24.86 -2.33 -0.12
N ILE A 203 24.56 -2.27 -1.41
CA ILE A 203 23.37 -1.60 -1.94
C ILE A 203 22.13 -2.33 -1.37
N PRO A 204 21.10 -1.60 -0.90
CA PRO A 204 19.84 -2.19 -0.49
C PRO A 204 19.26 -3.10 -1.58
N GLY A 205 18.80 -4.30 -1.20
CA GLY A 205 18.27 -5.27 -2.17
C GLY A 205 17.03 -4.79 -2.91
N ALA A 206 16.25 -3.88 -2.32
CA ALA A 206 15.13 -3.22 -2.99
C ALA A 206 15.53 -2.09 -3.95
N LEU A 207 16.80 -1.64 -3.90
CA LEU A 207 17.35 -0.61 -4.79
C LEU A 207 18.11 -1.21 -5.99
N ALA A 208 18.59 -2.44 -5.87
CA ALA A 208 19.39 -3.16 -6.87
C ALA A 208 18.51 -3.83 -7.93
#